data_AF-A0A1H7R296-F1
#
_entry.id   AF-A0A1H7R296-F1
#
_cell.length_a   1.000
_cell.length_b   1.000
_cell.length_c   1.000
_cell.angle_alpha   90.00
_cell.angle_beta   90.00
_cell.angle_gamma   90.00
#
_symmetry.space_group_name_H-M   'P 1'
#
loop_
_entity.id
_entity.type
_entity.pdbx_description
1 polymer ?
#
loop_
_entity_poly.entity_id
_entity_poly.type
_entity_poly.pdbx_seq_one_letter_code
_entity_poly.pdbx_strand_id
1 'polypeptide(L)' 'MLYLPWANCPCCDVVSARDTLETALLALPPRARADLRVIVDRLDGELLRRTLAEPLPPAGPWWHQRLREQ' A
#
# COMPACT_ATOMS: atom_id res chain seq x y z
N MET A 1 7.01 -21.26 -2.41
CA MET A 1 6.96 -20.75 -1.03
C MET A 1 5.80 -19.77 -0.97
N LEU A 2 4.64 -20.20 -0.46
CA LEU A 2 3.46 -19.35 -0.32
C LEU A 2 3.67 -18.48 0.92
N TYR A 3 3.61 -17.16 0.76
CA TYR A 3 3.69 -16.21 1.87
C TYR A 3 2.37 -16.28 2.63
N LEU A 4 2.35 -16.97 3.77
CA LEU A 4 1.22 -16.98 4.69
C LEU A 4 1.40 -15.80 5.66
N PRO A 5 0.63 -14.70 5.51
CA PRO A 5 0.68 -13.63 6.48
C PRO A 5 0.19 -14.17 7.83
N TRP A 6 0.99 -14.01 8.87
CA TRP A 6 0.50 -14.25 10.22
C TRP A 6 -0.57 -13.21 10.53
N ALA A 7 -1.81 -13.67 10.72
CA ALA A 7 -3.00 -12.83 10.89
C ALA A 7 -2.90 -11.79 12.02
N ASN A 8 -1.92 -11.93 12.92
CA ASN A 8 -1.70 -11.05 14.07
C ASN A 8 -0.40 -10.22 14.03
N CYS A 9 0.34 -10.12 12.91
CA CYS A 9 1.38 -9.08 12.81
C CYS A 9 0.77 -7.80 12.22
N PRO A 10 0.85 -6.63 12.89
CA PRO A 10 0.49 -5.34 12.31
C PRO A 10 1.28 -5.02 11.03
N CYS A 11 2.48 -5.62 10.89
CA CYS A 11 3.32 -5.57 9.70
C CYS A 11 2.81 -6.41 8.52
N CYS A 12 1.85 -7.32 8.77
CA CYS A 12 1.32 -8.25 7.78
C CYS A 12 -0.03 -7.82 7.19
N ASP A 13 -0.69 -6.80 7.74
CA ASP A 13 -1.80 -6.14 7.05
C ASP A 13 -1.25 -5.12 6.05
N VAL A 14 -1.43 -5.44 4.77
CA VAL A 14 -0.92 -4.62 3.66
C VAL A 14 -1.59 -3.23 3.64
N VAL A 15 -2.86 -3.13 4.08
CA VAL A 15 -3.56 -1.85 4.18
C VAL A 15 -2.90 -0.95 5.22
N SER A 16 -2.75 -1.43 6.46
CA SER A 16 -2.09 -0.71 7.55
C SER A 16 -0.63 -0.35 7.23
N ALA A 17 0.10 -1.26 6.58
CA ALA A 17 1.46 -0.99 6.13
C ALA A 17 1.51 0.16 5.11
N ARG A 18 0.58 0.19 4.15
CA ARG A 18 0.52 1.26 3.14
C ARG A 18 0.09 2.60 3.72
N ASP A 19 -0.80 2.61 4.71
CA ASP A 19 -1.19 3.83 5.44
C ASP A 19 -0.03 4.43 6.24
N THR A 20 0.81 3.57 6.82
CA THR A 20 2.03 4.01 7.51
C THR A 20 3.00 4.67 6.54
N LEU A 21 3.19 4.10 5.34
CA LEU A 21 4.03 4.67 4.28
C LEU A 21 3.47 6.01 3.77
N GLU A 22 2.15 6.12 3.65
CA GLU A 22 1.51 7.38 3.25
C GLU A 22 1.76 8.47 4.29
N THR A 23 1.58 8.14 5.57
CA THR A 23 1.86 9.07 6.69
C THR A 23 3.32 9.52 6.68
N ALA A 24 4.26 8.59 6.44
CA ALA A 24 5.68 8.91 6.31
C ALA A 24 5.96 9.85 5.11
N LEU A 25 5.35 9.58 3.95
CA LEU A 25 5.49 10.45 2.77
C LEU A 25 5.01 11.88 3.07
N LEU A 26 3.90 12.04 3.78
CA LEU A 26 3.36 13.36 4.16
C LEU A 26 4.27 14.10 5.16
N ALA A 27 4.90 13.38 6.08
CA ALA A 27 5.73 13.97 7.14
C ALA A 27 7.17 14.29 6.70
N LEU A 28 7.72 13.57 5.71
CA LEU A 28 9.12 13.70 5.31
C LEU A 28 9.43 14.99 4.53
N PRO A 29 10.66 15.55 4.65
CA PRO A 29 11.13 16.65 3.83
C PRO A 29 11.28 16.24 2.35
N PRO A 30 11.27 17.20 1.41
CA PRO A 30 11.12 16.91 -0.02
C PRO A 30 12.08 15.86 -0.60
N ARG A 31 13.36 15.89 -0.21
CA ARG A 31 14.37 14.94 -0.71
C ARG A 31 14.11 13.51 -0.22
N ALA A 32 13.94 13.33 1.10
CA ALA A 32 13.65 12.01 1.67
C ALA A 32 12.28 11.47 1.21
N ARG A 33 11.30 12.36 1.01
CA ARG A 33 10.00 12.01 0.43
C ARG A 33 10.15 11.48 -1.00
N ALA A 34 10.98 12.11 -1.83
CA ALA A 34 11.21 11.67 -3.21
C ALA A 34 11.84 10.27 -3.24
N ASP A 35 12.85 10.04 -2.39
CA ASP A 35 13.51 8.73 -2.30
C ASP A 35 12.54 7.63 -1.86
N LEU A 36 11.70 7.91 -0.84
CA LEU A 36 10.67 6.97 -0.38
C LEU A 36 9.59 6.74 -1.45
N ARG A 37 9.17 7.78 -2.17
CA ARG A 37 8.14 7.71 -3.22
C ARG A 37 8.51 6.70 -4.29
N VAL A 38 9.76 6.72 -4.77
CA VAL A 38 10.23 5.79 -5.82
C VAL A 38 10.06 4.33 -5.40
N ILE A 39 10.32 4.02 -4.13
CA ILE A 39 10.16 2.66 -3.59
C ILE A 39 8.68 2.31 -3.50
N VAL A 40 7.85 3.22 -2.95
CA VAL A 40 6.41 3.03 -2.79
C VAL A 40 5.72 2.84 -4.14
N ASP A 41 6.04 3.66 -5.15
CA ASP A 41 5.43 3.58 -6.48
C ASP A 41 5.71 2.21 -7.15
N ARG A 42 6.91 1.65 -6.95
CA ARG A 42 7.25 0.31 -7.43
C ARG A 42 6.41 -0.77 -6.74
N LEU A 43 6.19 -0.64 -5.43
CA LEU A 43 5.39 -1.58 -4.64
C LEU A 43 3.90 -1.46 -5.02
N ASP A 44 3.38 -0.25 -5.14
CA ASP A 44 2.02 0.05 -5.58
C ASP A 44 1.78 -0.55 -6.98
N GLY A 45 2.76 -0.44 -7.90
CA GLY A 45 2.69 -1.08 -9.20
C GLY A 45 2.61 -2.61 -9.15
N GLU A 46 3.26 -3.26 -8.19
CA GLU A 46 3.13 -4.72 -8.00
C GLU A 46 1.79 -5.09 -7.38
N LEU A 47 1.31 -4.32 -6.40
CA LEU A 47 -0.01 -4.53 -5.79
C LEU A 47 -1.12 -4.36 -6.82
N LEU A 48 -1.05 -3.33 -7.68
CA LEU A 48 -2.00 -3.12 -8.77
C LEU A 48 -2.00 -4.26 -9.80
N ARG A 49 -0.85 -4.89 -10.06
CA ARG A 49 -0.75 -6.07 -10.93
C ARG A 49 -1.39 -7.31 -10.31
N ARG A 50 -1.30 -7.45 -8.99
CA ARG A 50 -1.78 -8.63 -8.24
C ARG A 50 -3.22 -8.51 -7.76
N THR A 51 -3.82 -7.33 -7.86
CA THR A 51 -5.18 -7.06 -7.37
C THR A 51 -6.11 -6.72 -8.51
N LEU A 52 -7.34 -7.23 -8.43
CA LEU A 52 -8.33 -6.99 -9.46
C LEU A 52 -8.67 -5.49 -9.54
N ALA A 53 -9.01 -5.06 -10.76
CA ALA A 53 -9.48 -3.72 -10.95
C ALA A 53 -10.86 -3.54 -10.33
N GLU A 54 -10.98 -2.59 -9.40
CA GLU A 54 -12.28 -2.18 -8.88
C GLU A 54 -13.08 -1.50 -10.01
N PRO A 55 -14.31 -1.95 -10.34
CA PRO A 55 -15.15 -1.34 -11.36
C PRO A 55 -15.64 0.06 -11.01
N LEU A 56 -15.68 0.40 -9.71
CA LEU A 56 -16.11 1.70 -9.21
C LEU A 56 -14.91 2.64 -9.01
N PRO A 57 -15.06 3.95 -9.30
CA PRO A 57 -14.01 4.92 -9.03
C PRO A 57 -13.76 5.02 -7.53
N PRO A 58 -12.50 5.19 -7.09
CA PRO A 58 -12.22 5.12 -5.68
C PRO A 58 -12.66 6.37 -4.93
N ALA A 59 -13.62 6.20 -4.02
CA ALA A 59 -14.02 7.19 -3.00
C ALA A 59 -12.93 7.53 -1.94
N GLY A 60 -11.72 6.94 -2.03
CA GLY A 60 -10.61 7.12 -1.10
C GLY A 60 -9.30 6.62 -1.71
N PRO A 61 -8.23 6.41 -0.93
CA PRO A 61 -7.01 5.83 -1.46
C PRO A 61 -7.28 4.44 -2.05
N TRP A 62 -6.78 4.18 -3.26
CA TRP A 62 -7.14 2.99 -4.03
C TRP A 62 -6.88 1.67 -3.28
N TRP A 63 -5.84 1.62 -2.42
CA TRP A 63 -5.47 0.42 -1.68
C TRP A 63 -6.48 0.06 -0.59
N HIS A 64 -7.26 1.02 -0.06
CA HIS A 64 -8.35 0.75 0.89
C HIS A 64 -9.51 0.00 0.25
N GLN A 65 -9.64 0.06 -1.07
CA GLN A 65 -10.73 -0.60 -1.78
C GLN A 65 -10.28 -1.92 -2.38
N ARG A 66 -9.06 -1.96 -2.91
CA ARG A 66 -8.55 -3.17 -3.57
C ARG A 66 -7.93 -4.19 -2.61
N LEU A 67 -7.47 -3.78 -1.43
CA LEU A 67 -6.75 -4.66 -0.49
C LEU A 67 -7.52 -4.96 0.79
N ARG A 68 -8.60 -4.23 1.08
CA ARG A 68 -9.43 -4.45 2.26
C ARG A 68 -10.42 -5.57 1.94
N GLU A 69 -10.42 -6.63 2.75
CA GLU A 69 -11.28 -7.83 2.61
C GLU A 69 -10.99 -8.71 1.37
N GLN A 70 -9.73 -9.11 1.18
CA GLN A 70 -9.39 -10.33 0.41
C GLN A 70 -9.17 -11.53 1.34
#